data_AF-A0A1Z9QGY0-F1
#
_entry.id   AF-A0A1Z9QGY0-F1
#
_cell.length_a   1.000
_cell.length_b   1.000
_cell.length_c   1.000
_cell.angle_alpha   90.00
_cell.angle_beta   90.00
_cell.angle_gamma   90.00
#
_symmetry.space_group_name_H-M   'P 1'
#
loop_
_entity.id
_entity.type
_entity.pdbx_description
1 polymer ?
#
loop_
_entity_poly.entity_id
_entity_poly.type
_entity_poly.pdbx_seq_one_letter_code
_entity_poly.pdbx_strand_id
1 'polypeptide(L)'
;MSVTNAYKHLIDCCKLEHDCDYANTTRRGFTLIELVLVLMILAILAGSAVSMVSTQVDQARFESTQQTLQAIDRAVLGPKHARAANGSRSVSGFVADCGRLPYSLEELYIRPSSVPQFFNGKPSGVDESTNADNDVIVSGGWNGPYVQPAIGATSLPDGWASGLVLYNSNGDLAASEGLGILRSLGRDQAVGGTNYDADLSLIFEAEQNAVDAGLATQVENRWKKPLLVYVYYEDSSTNPNPTNGDKIVVRLYGPTSDNSGNVTLGTIAQQTRELNVEDGPVPVTLTFAAEPIGPRIIRAYQLGVTPEPELNEELLGDSSAVSVPTRVVISRETSSLQLILRDTP
;
A
#
# COMPACT_ATOMS: atom_id res chain seq x y z
N MET A 1 37.66 -11.00 -80.91
CA MET A 1 38.06 -12.41 -81.07
C MET A 1 36.82 -13.25 -80.80
N SER A 2 35.96 -13.54 -81.77
CA SER A 2 36.21 -14.28 -83.02
C SER A 2 36.60 -15.73 -82.74
N VAL A 3 35.64 -16.60 -83.09
CA VAL A 3 35.83 -17.84 -83.85
C VAL A 3 36.20 -19.07 -83.02
N THR A 4 35.24 -19.97 -82.79
CA THR A 4 34.94 -21.14 -83.64
C THR A 4 35.93 -22.27 -83.41
N ASN A 5 35.51 -23.31 -82.68
CA ASN A 5 35.72 -24.71 -83.05
C ASN A 5 35.39 -25.65 -81.88
N ALA A 6 34.19 -26.23 -81.91
CA ALA A 6 33.96 -27.60 -81.43
C ALA A 6 32.64 -28.20 -81.93
N TYR A 7 32.04 -27.66 -83.02
CA TYR A 7 30.83 -28.21 -83.67
C TYR A 7 31.18 -29.31 -84.68
N LYS A 8 32.05 -30.25 -84.32
CA LYS A 8 32.43 -31.35 -85.22
C LYS A 8 32.64 -32.66 -84.46
N HIS A 9 31.58 -33.16 -83.83
CA HIS A 9 31.46 -34.57 -83.49
C HIS A 9 30.00 -35.05 -83.30
N LEU A 10 29.06 -34.34 -83.94
CA LEU A 10 27.71 -34.85 -84.19
C LEU A 10 27.69 -35.38 -85.63
N ILE A 11 27.11 -36.57 -85.79
CA ILE A 11 26.98 -37.38 -87.03
C ILE A 11 28.10 -38.43 -87.17
N ASP A 12 28.03 -39.51 -86.37
CA ASP A 12 28.01 -40.89 -86.89
C ASP A 12 28.13 -41.93 -85.76
N CYS A 13 27.09 -42.01 -84.93
CA CYS A 13 26.75 -43.24 -84.20
C CYS A 13 25.23 -43.27 -83.97
N CYS A 14 24.48 -43.12 -85.06
CA CYS A 14 23.09 -43.52 -85.09
C CYS A 14 23.03 -44.98 -85.52
N LYS A 15 23.15 -45.90 -84.56
CA LYS A 15 22.53 -47.24 -84.60
C LYS A 15 22.82 -48.04 -83.34
N LEU A 16 21.72 -48.52 -82.75
CA LEU A 16 21.64 -49.65 -81.80
C LEU A 16 22.12 -49.26 -80.40
N GLU A 17 21.38 -49.38 -79.31
CA GLU A 17 20.19 -50.12 -78.90
C GLU A 17 19.48 -49.19 -77.89
N HIS A 18 18.14 -49.14 -77.86
CA HIS A 18 17.42 -49.87 -76.83
C HIS A 18 18.10 -49.77 -75.45
N ASP A 19 17.82 -48.70 -74.71
CA ASP A 19 17.06 -48.82 -73.47
C ASP A 19 17.02 -47.45 -72.77
N CYS A 20 15.87 -46.79 -72.91
CA CYS A 20 15.47 -45.74 -71.99
C CYS A 20 15.18 -46.40 -70.64
N ASP A 21 16.20 -46.59 -69.82
CA ASP A 21 16.02 -46.87 -68.40
C ASP A 21 15.51 -45.59 -67.73
N TYR A 22 14.19 -45.41 -67.85
CA TYR A 22 13.41 -44.51 -67.03
C TYR A 22 13.56 -45.03 -65.60
N ALA A 23 14.57 -44.53 -64.88
CA ALA A 23 14.75 -44.74 -63.46
C ALA A 23 13.49 -44.22 -62.76
N ASN A 24 12.53 -45.12 -62.64
CA ASN A 24 11.24 -44.91 -62.03
C ASN A 24 11.56 -44.75 -60.54
N THR A 25 11.84 -43.51 -60.11
CA THR A 25 11.76 -43.16 -58.70
C THR A 25 10.32 -43.46 -58.32
N THR A 26 10.09 -44.66 -57.81
CA THR A 26 8.82 -45.09 -57.23
C THR A 26 8.48 -44.02 -56.21
N ARG A 27 7.58 -43.12 -56.58
CA ARG A 27 6.92 -42.22 -55.65
C ARG A 27 6.12 -43.16 -54.75
N ARG A 28 6.72 -43.55 -53.62
CA ARG A 28 6.00 -44.24 -52.55
C ARG A 28 4.93 -43.28 -52.11
N GLY A 29 3.72 -43.46 -52.64
CA GLY A 29 2.54 -42.76 -52.17
C GLY A 29 2.34 -43.13 -50.70
N PHE A 30 2.08 -42.13 -49.87
CA PHE A 30 1.72 -42.35 -48.48
C PHE A 30 0.60 -43.38 -48.40
N THR A 31 0.82 -44.45 -47.64
CA THR A 31 -0.22 -45.44 -47.40
C THR A 31 -1.30 -44.82 -46.51
N LEU A 32 -2.56 -45.27 -46.67
CA LEU A 32 -3.67 -44.77 -45.85
C LEU A 32 -3.35 -44.92 -44.34
N ILE A 33 -2.70 -46.02 -43.97
CA ILE A 33 -2.28 -46.29 -42.60
C ILE A 33 -1.20 -45.31 -42.09
N GLU A 34 -0.25 -44.91 -42.92
CA GLU A 34 0.79 -43.94 -42.56
C GLU A 34 0.19 -42.55 -42.33
N LEU A 35 -0.76 -42.14 -43.18
CA LEU A 35 -1.47 -40.88 -42.99
C LEU A 35 -2.32 -40.89 -41.71
N VAL A 36 -3.01 -41.99 -41.41
CA VAL A 36 -3.77 -42.12 -40.16
C VAL A 36 -2.86 -42.10 -38.93
N LEU A 37 -1.71 -42.77 -38.98
CA LEU A 37 -0.75 -42.79 -37.88
C LEU A 37 -0.14 -41.39 -37.65
N VAL A 38 0.20 -40.66 -38.72
CA VAL A 38 0.70 -39.28 -38.60
C VAL A 38 -0.36 -38.36 -38.00
N LEU A 39 -1.62 -38.45 -38.46
CA LEU A 39 -2.70 -37.65 -37.88
C LEU A 39 -2.95 -37.99 -36.41
N MET A 40 -2.83 -39.25 -36.02
CA MET A 40 -2.91 -39.67 -34.62
C MET A 40 -1.80 -39.05 -33.77
N ILE A 41 -0.55 -39.09 -34.23
CA ILE A 41 0.59 -38.49 -33.52
C ILE A 41 0.41 -36.97 -33.42
N LEU A 42 0.00 -36.31 -34.51
CA LEU A 42 -0.23 -34.86 -34.52
C LEU A 42 -1.35 -34.46 -33.55
N ALA A 43 -2.42 -35.24 -33.45
CA ALA A 43 -3.50 -34.99 -32.51
C ALA A 43 -3.02 -35.09 -31.05
N ILE A 44 -2.21 -36.11 -30.73
CA ILE A 44 -1.63 -36.27 -29.38
C ILE A 44 -0.67 -35.12 -29.05
N LEU A 45 0.23 -34.77 -29.98
CA LEU A 45 1.18 -33.67 -29.79
C LEU A 45 0.45 -32.33 -29.62
N ALA A 46 -0.55 -32.05 -30.46
CA ALA A 46 -1.36 -30.84 -30.35
C ALA A 46 -2.11 -30.77 -29.01
N GLY A 47 -2.69 -31.88 -28.55
CA GLY A 47 -3.33 -31.94 -27.23
C GLY A 47 -2.35 -31.64 -26.10
N SER A 48 -1.16 -32.23 -26.13
CA SER A 48 -0.14 -32.00 -25.09
C SER A 48 0.35 -30.54 -25.04
N ALA A 49 0.48 -29.90 -26.21
CA ALA A 49 0.91 -28.51 -26.31
C ALA A 49 -0.10 -27.54 -25.68
N VAL A 50 -1.41 -27.77 -25.86
CA VAL A 50 -2.47 -26.93 -25.28
C VAL A 50 -2.44 -26.94 -23.74
N SER A 51 -2.26 -28.11 -23.12
CA SER A 51 -2.19 -28.22 -21.65
C SER A 51 -0.98 -27.51 -21.05
N MET A 52 0.15 -27.47 -21.76
CA MET A 52 1.33 -26.72 -21.32
C MET A 52 1.11 -25.20 -21.40
N VAL A 53 0.43 -24.73 -22.44
CA VAL A 53 0.13 -23.29 -22.59
C VAL A 53 -0.83 -22.80 -21.52
N SER A 54 -1.88 -23.57 -21.18
CA SER A 54 -2.86 -23.16 -20.16
C SER A 54 -2.24 -22.98 -18.78
N THR A 55 -1.33 -23.87 -18.39
CA THR A 55 -0.64 -23.77 -17.08
C THR A 55 0.30 -22.58 -16.98
N GLN A 56 0.99 -22.23 -18.07
CA GLN A 56 1.82 -21.01 -18.10
C GLN A 56 0.99 -19.73 -18.01
N VAL A 57 -0.16 -19.69 -18.69
CA VAL A 57 -1.08 -18.55 -18.60
C VAL A 57 -1.62 -18.42 -17.18
N ASP A 58 -2.05 -19.53 -16.56
CA ASP A 58 -2.56 -19.51 -15.18
C ASP A 58 -1.50 -19.04 -14.18
N GLN A 59 -0.26 -19.50 -14.32
CA GLN A 59 0.87 -19.03 -13.51
C GLN A 59 1.12 -17.52 -13.70
N ALA A 60 1.14 -17.04 -14.95
CA ALA A 60 1.33 -15.62 -15.23
C ALA A 60 0.21 -14.75 -14.64
N ARG A 61 -1.04 -15.23 -14.65
CA ARG A 61 -2.17 -14.54 -14.03
C ARG A 61 -2.04 -14.51 -12.51
N PHE A 62 -1.67 -15.63 -11.90
CA PHE A 62 -1.43 -15.70 -10.46
C PHE A 62 -0.33 -14.73 -10.01
N GLU A 63 0.80 -14.70 -10.72
CA GLU A 63 1.89 -13.75 -10.47
C GLU A 63 1.44 -12.29 -10.66
N SER A 64 0.64 -12.02 -11.71
CA SER A 64 0.05 -10.71 -11.94
C SER A 64 -0.83 -10.25 -10.77
N THR A 65 -1.70 -11.13 -10.24
CA THR A 65 -2.50 -10.83 -9.04
C THR A 65 -1.62 -10.48 -7.84
N GLN A 66 -0.56 -11.26 -7.59
CA GLN A 66 0.38 -10.97 -6.51
C GLN A 66 1.07 -9.62 -6.70
N GLN A 67 1.47 -9.27 -7.92
CA GLN A 67 2.07 -7.98 -8.24
C GLN A 67 1.09 -6.83 -8.01
N THR A 68 -0.17 -6.98 -8.43
CA THR A 68 -1.23 -5.99 -8.18
C THR A 68 -1.44 -5.78 -6.68
N LEU A 69 -1.57 -6.85 -5.89
CA LEU A 69 -1.72 -6.73 -4.44
C LEU A 69 -0.49 -6.08 -3.77
N GLN A 70 0.72 -6.41 -4.22
CA GLN A 70 1.92 -5.74 -3.73
C GLN A 70 2.00 -4.26 -4.12
N ALA A 71 1.55 -3.90 -5.32
CA ALA A 71 1.47 -2.51 -5.75
C ALA A 71 0.48 -1.73 -4.88
N ILE A 72 -0.68 -2.30 -4.58
CA ILE A 72 -1.67 -1.72 -3.67
C ILE A 72 -1.11 -1.60 -2.24
N ASP A 73 -0.43 -2.64 -1.72
CA ASP A 73 0.18 -2.59 -0.39
C ASP A 73 1.20 -1.44 -0.26
N ARG A 74 2.03 -1.24 -1.30
CA ARG A 74 3.00 -0.14 -1.35
C ARG A 74 2.34 1.22 -1.56
N ALA A 75 1.25 1.29 -2.32
CA ALA A 75 0.50 2.53 -2.53
C ALA A 75 -0.17 3.00 -1.23
N VAL A 76 -0.76 2.08 -0.47
CA VAL A 76 -1.49 2.39 0.77
C VAL A 76 -0.54 2.64 1.94
N LEU A 77 0.37 1.70 2.22
CA LEU A 77 1.22 1.71 3.43
C LEU A 77 2.69 2.10 3.16
N GLY A 78 3.04 2.37 1.91
CA GLY A 78 4.42 2.65 1.51
C GLY A 78 5.33 1.42 1.45
N PRO A 79 6.56 1.60 0.95
CA PRO A 79 7.62 0.59 1.02
C PRO A 79 8.02 0.24 2.46
N LYS A 80 8.07 -1.07 2.78
CA LYS A 80 8.32 -1.60 4.15
C LYS A 80 9.63 -1.14 4.79
N HIS A 81 10.66 -0.83 4.00
CA HIS A 81 12.01 -0.50 4.48
C HIS A 81 12.63 0.72 3.78
N ALA A 82 11.80 1.66 3.29
CA ALA A 82 12.37 2.86 2.70
C ALA A 82 13.12 3.69 3.73
N ARG A 83 14.29 4.15 3.32
CA ARG A 83 15.12 5.09 4.05
C ARG A 83 15.40 6.29 3.17
N ALA A 84 15.39 7.47 3.76
CA ALA A 84 15.86 8.67 3.12
C ALA A 84 17.38 8.62 2.93
N ALA A 85 17.93 9.52 2.10
CA ALA A 85 19.36 9.58 1.80
C ALA A 85 20.24 9.83 3.05
N ASN A 86 19.67 10.43 4.09
CA ASN A 86 20.32 10.63 5.39
C ASN A 86 20.23 9.41 6.33
N GLY A 87 19.74 8.25 5.85
CA GLY A 87 19.60 7.01 6.62
C GLY A 87 18.38 6.94 7.54
N SER A 88 17.61 8.03 7.67
CA SER A 88 16.36 8.03 8.45
C SER A 88 15.29 7.22 7.74
N ARG A 89 14.32 6.69 8.48
CA ARG A 89 13.19 5.97 7.87
C ARG A 89 12.32 6.95 7.09
N SER A 90 12.01 6.59 5.86
CA SER A 90 11.05 7.30 5.01
C SER A 90 9.75 6.51 5.03
N VAL A 91 8.69 7.10 5.57
CA VAL A 91 7.33 6.56 5.50
C VAL A 91 6.56 7.39 4.48
N SER A 92 5.90 6.72 3.55
CA SER A 92 5.14 7.34 2.47
C SER A 92 3.92 6.48 2.13
N GLY A 93 3.07 6.93 1.22
CA GLY A 93 1.86 6.23 0.80
C GLY A 93 0.60 6.92 1.32
N PHE A 94 -0.56 6.43 0.86
CA PHE A 94 -1.84 7.07 1.13
C PHE A 94 -2.09 7.27 2.63
N VAL A 95 -1.83 6.27 3.47
CA VAL A 95 -2.05 6.39 4.92
C VAL A 95 -1.12 7.42 5.57
N ALA A 96 0.12 7.50 5.08
CA ALA A 96 1.10 8.45 5.62
C ALA A 96 0.67 9.89 5.39
N ASP A 97 0.11 10.15 4.21
CA ASP A 97 -0.24 11.49 3.72
C ASP A 97 -1.68 11.90 4.11
N CYS A 98 -2.62 10.96 4.13
CA CYS A 98 -4.04 11.19 4.40
C CYS A 98 -4.50 10.81 5.81
N GLY A 99 -3.69 10.05 6.58
CA GLY A 99 -4.02 9.66 7.96
C GLY A 99 -5.13 8.63 8.13
N ARG A 100 -5.71 8.12 7.03
CA ARG A 100 -6.75 7.08 7.01
C ARG A 100 -6.51 6.04 5.90
N LEU A 101 -7.21 4.92 5.97
CA LEU A 101 -7.31 3.98 4.85
C LEU A 101 -8.17 4.57 3.71
N PRO A 102 -7.92 4.19 2.45
CA PRO A 102 -8.76 4.60 1.32
C PRO A 102 -10.17 3.97 1.45
N TYR A 103 -11.23 4.67 1.03
CA TYR A 103 -12.58 4.09 0.94
C TYR A 103 -12.80 3.34 -0.36
N SER A 104 -12.09 3.73 -1.42
CA SER A 104 -12.07 3.03 -2.69
C SER A 104 -10.65 2.91 -3.24
N LEU A 105 -10.40 1.89 -4.06
CA LEU A 105 -9.13 1.75 -4.78
C LEU A 105 -8.87 2.90 -5.75
N GLU A 106 -9.91 3.62 -6.17
CA GLU A 106 -9.81 4.77 -7.05
C GLU A 106 -9.05 5.92 -6.42
N GLU A 107 -9.15 6.10 -5.10
CA GLU A 107 -8.40 7.13 -4.36
C GLU A 107 -6.88 6.99 -4.51
N LEU A 108 -6.40 5.80 -4.89
CA LEU A 108 -4.97 5.55 -5.08
C LEU A 108 -4.43 6.11 -6.40
N TYR A 109 -5.27 6.36 -7.40
CA TYR A 109 -4.83 6.85 -8.72
C TYR A 109 -5.57 8.09 -9.21
N ILE A 110 -6.73 8.41 -8.66
CA ILE A 110 -7.49 9.64 -8.88
C ILE A 110 -7.72 10.30 -7.53
N ARG A 111 -7.51 11.61 -7.47
CA ARG A 111 -7.77 12.37 -6.25
C ARG A 111 -9.29 12.43 -5.99
N PRO A 112 -9.79 11.95 -4.84
CA PRO A 112 -11.19 12.13 -4.48
C PRO A 112 -11.46 13.58 -4.06
N SER A 113 -12.71 14.04 -4.18
CA SER A 113 -13.10 15.38 -3.70
C SER A 113 -13.06 15.51 -2.17
N SER A 114 -13.15 14.39 -1.44
CA SER A 114 -13.07 14.33 0.02
C SER A 114 -11.63 14.50 0.55
N VAL A 115 -10.61 14.41 -0.30
CA VAL A 115 -9.22 14.59 0.13
C VAL A 115 -8.63 15.80 -0.59
N PRO A 116 -8.23 16.86 0.14
CA PRO A 116 -7.58 18.01 -0.46
C PRO A 116 -6.25 17.57 -1.10
N GLN A 117 -5.79 18.34 -2.09
CA GLN A 117 -4.42 18.18 -2.58
C GLN A 117 -3.44 18.38 -1.43
N PHE A 118 -2.32 17.65 -1.46
CA PHE A 118 -1.28 17.78 -0.44
C PHE A 118 -0.91 19.23 -0.18
N PHE A 119 -1.03 19.62 1.08
CA PHE A 119 -0.83 20.99 1.53
C PHE A 119 -0.17 21.03 2.90
N ASN A 120 0.45 22.17 3.19
CA ASN A 120 0.90 22.50 4.53
C ASN A 120 -0.12 23.46 5.12
N GLY A 121 -0.54 23.21 6.35
CA GLY A 121 -1.51 24.05 7.03
C GLY A 121 -1.39 23.95 8.54
N LYS A 122 -2.13 24.81 9.20
CA LYS A 122 -2.33 24.71 10.64
C LYS A 122 -3.34 23.60 10.93
N PRO A 123 -3.21 22.85 12.03
CA PRO A 123 -4.26 21.94 12.48
C PRO A 123 -5.55 22.72 12.71
N SER A 124 -6.60 22.51 11.93
CA SER A 124 -7.87 23.22 12.12
C SER A 124 -8.57 22.71 13.37
N GLY A 125 -9.08 23.62 14.20
CA GLY A 125 -10.15 23.33 15.16
C GLY A 125 -11.49 23.15 14.45
N VAL A 126 -12.55 22.94 15.23
CA VAL A 126 -13.94 22.77 14.72
C VAL A 126 -14.41 24.02 13.94
N ASP A 127 -13.83 25.19 14.23
CA ASP A 127 -14.02 26.44 13.50
C ASP A 127 -12.67 27.03 13.03
N GLU A 128 -12.60 27.57 11.81
CA GLU A 128 -11.42 28.25 11.26
C GLU A 128 -10.98 29.49 12.09
N SER A 129 -11.84 29.96 13.00
CA SER A 129 -11.62 31.08 13.92
C SER A 129 -11.22 30.67 15.34
N THR A 130 -11.27 29.37 15.68
CA THR A 130 -10.68 28.83 16.91
C THR A 130 -9.21 28.55 16.64
N ASN A 131 -8.32 29.33 17.26
CA ASN A 131 -6.92 29.33 16.85
C ASN A 131 -6.28 27.97 17.12
N ALA A 132 -5.92 27.29 16.05
CA ALA A 132 -4.90 26.28 16.06
C ALA A 132 -3.66 26.79 16.80
N ASP A 133 -2.91 25.88 17.43
CA ASP A 133 -1.55 26.18 17.86
C ASP A 133 -0.75 26.78 16.68
N ASN A 134 -0.45 28.07 16.76
CA ASN A 134 0.09 28.85 15.65
C ASN A 134 1.52 28.45 15.26
N ASP A 135 2.26 27.79 16.17
CA ASP A 135 3.61 27.32 15.91
C ASP A 135 3.62 25.93 15.25
N VAL A 136 2.49 25.23 15.28
CA VAL A 136 2.36 23.89 14.73
C VAL A 136 1.94 23.97 13.27
N ILE A 137 2.84 23.56 12.38
CA ILE A 137 2.57 23.41 10.95
C ILE A 137 2.63 21.92 10.61
N VAL A 138 1.55 21.43 10.03
CA VAL A 138 1.38 20.03 9.63
C VAL A 138 1.23 19.97 8.12
N SER A 139 1.66 18.84 7.55
CA SER A 139 1.46 18.51 6.15
C SER A 139 0.52 17.32 6.03
N GLY A 140 -0.32 17.32 5.01
CA GLY A 140 -1.20 16.19 4.70
C GLY A 140 -2.04 16.43 3.46
N GLY A 141 -2.84 15.43 3.12
CA GLY A 141 -3.69 15.41 1.93
C GLY A 141 -3.14 14.51 0.83
N TRP A 142 -3.78 14.54 -0.35
CA TRP A 142 -3.47 13.64 -1.45
C TRP A 142 -2.23 14.11 -2.22
N ASN A 143 -1.15 13.34 -2.17
CA ASN A 143 0.17 13.70 -2.69
C ASN A 143 0.46 13.16 -4.11
N GLY A 144 -0.54 12.58 -4.77
CA GLY A 144 -0.41 12.12 -6.15
C GLY A 144 -1.01 10.73 -6.35
N PRO A 145 -1.08 10.26 -7.61
CA PRO A 145 -1.37 8.88 -7.88
C PRO A 145 -0.30 8.02 -7.22
N TYR A 146 -0.70 7.24 -6.21
CA TYR A 146 0.15 6.28 -5.51
C TYR A 146 0.36 5.00 -6.32
N VAL A 147 -0.53 4.74 -7.27
CA VAL A 147 -0.44 3.65 -8.24
C VAL A 147 -0.84 4.17 -9.62
N GLN A 148 -0.29 3.56 -10.66
CA GLN A 148 -0.66 3.84 -12.04
C GLN A 148 -1.45 2.63 -12.58
N PRO A 149 -2.73 2.80 -12.92
CA PRO A 149 -3.46 1.75 -13.63
C PRO A 149 -2.89 1.58 -15.05
N ALA A 150 -3.16 0.43 -15.66
CA ALA A 150 -2.82 0.21 -17.07
C ALA A 150 -3.53 1.26 -17.96
N ILE A 151 -2.95 1.57 -19.12
CA ILE A 151 -3.51 2.56 -20.04
C ILE A 151 -4.94 2.16 -20.43
N GLY A 152 -5.90 3.05 -20.15
CA GLY A 152 -7.32 2.84 -20.42
C GLY A 152 -8.05 1.97 -19.38
N ALA A 153 -7.37 1.49 -18.33
CA ALA A 153 -8.02 0.78 -17.24
C ALA A 153 -8.69 1.78 -16.28
N THR A 154 -9.93 1.47 -15.89
CA THR A 154 -10.72 2.25 -14.93
C THR A 154 -10.73 1.63 -13.53
N SER A 155 -9.99 0.53 -13.34
CA SER A 155 -9.86 -0.20 -12.08
C SER A 155 -8.50 -0.88 -12.00
N LEU A 156 -8.18 -1.46 -10.84
CA LEU A 156 -7.00 -2.30 -10.63
C LEU A 156 -7.46 -3.77 -10.66
N PRO A 157 -7.49 -4.43 -11.84
CA PRO A 157 -7.93 -5.81 -11.92
C PRO A 157 -6.88 -6.76 -11.34
N ASP A 158 -7.35 -7.93 -10.92
CA ASP A 158 -6.48 -9.08 -10.69
C ASP A 158 -6.08 -9.74 -12.02
N GLY A 159 -5.20 -10.73 -11.97
CA GLY A 159 -4.73 -11.43 -13.17
C GLY A 159 -5.82 -12.19 -13.94
N TRP A 160 -6.98 -12.42 -13.32
CA TRP A 160 -8.13 -13.11 -13.91
C TRP A 160 -9.17 -12.16 -14.51
N ALA A 161 -8.94 -10.85 -14.41
CA ALA A 161 -9.81 -9.78 -14.91
C ALA A 161 -11.20 -9.73 -14.27
N SER A 162 -11.41 -10.38 -13.13
CA SER A 162 -12.65 -10.27 -12.35
C SER A 162 -12.60 -9.12 -11.35
N GLY A 163 -11.39 -8.75 -10.91
CA GLY A 163 -11.17 -7.67 -9.95
C GLY A 163 -10.96 -8.18 -8.52
N LEU A 164 -10.89 -7.24 -7.58
CA LEU A 164 -10.70 -7.52 -6.16
C LEU A 164 -12.01 -7.33 -5.41
N VAL A 165 -12.31 -8.26 -4.52
CA VAL A 165 -13.38 -8.12 -3.54
C VAL A 165 -12.86 -7.29 -2.37
N LEU A 166 -13.59 -6.23 -2.03
CA LEU A 166 -13.17 -5.22 -1.06
C LEU A 166 -14.03 -5.31 0.19
N TYR A 167 -13.38 -5.38 1.35
CA TYR A 167 -14.02 -5.44 2.66
C TYR A 167 -13.50 -4.34 3.58
N ASN A 168 -14.33 -3.90 4.53
CA ASN A 168 -13.88 -3.07 5.66
C ASN A 168 -13.09 -3.91 6.69
N SER A 169 -12.69 -3.29 7.81
CA SER A 169 -12.01 -3.98 8.92
C SER A 169 -12.87 -5.09 9.56
N ASN A 170 -14.19 -4.93 9.59
CA ASN A 170 -15.15 -5.88 10.15
C ASN A 170 -15.45 -7.09 9.25
N GLY A 171 -15.07 -7.04 7.97
CA GLY A 171 -15.36 -8.10 7.00
C GLY A 171 -16.65 -7.89 6.20
N ASP A 172 -17.25 -6.70 6.25
CA ASP A 172 -18.40 -6.34 5.43
C ASP A 172 -17.96 -5.85 4.04
N LEU A 173 -18.73 -6.22 3.02
CA LEU A 173 -18.52 -5.75 1.64
C LEU A 173 -18.92 -4.28 1.49
N ALA A 174 -18.08 -3.48 0.83
CA ALA A 174 -18.39 -2.12 0.38
C ALA A 174 -18.99 -1.19 1.46
N ALA A 175 -18.52 -1.30 2.71
CA ALA A 175 -18.98 -0.43 3.79
C ALA A 175 -18.54 1.02 3.59
N SER A 176 -19.22 1.97 4.24
CA SER A 176 -18.90 3.41 4.25
C SER A 176 -17.61 3.77 5.00
N GLU A 177 -16.74 2.79 5.21
CA GLU A 177 -15.53 2.87 6.03
C GLU A 177 -14.31 2.43 5.23
N GLY A 178 -13.12 2.69 5.78
CA GLY A 178 -11.85 2.43 5.10
C GLY A 178 -11.68 0.95 4.73
N LEU A 179 -11.07 0.71 3.57
CA LEU A 179 -10.79 -0.64 3.07
C LEU A 179 -9.77 -1.34 3.96
N GLY A 180 -10.23 -2.34 4.72
CA GLY A 180 -9.42 -3.14 5.62
C GLY A 180 -8.80 -4.37 4.93
N ILE A 181 -9.54 -5.02 4.04
CA ILE A 181 -9.14 -6.29 3.41
C ILE A 181 -9.49 -6.28 1.92
N LEU A 182 -8.57 -6.78 1.10
CA LEU A 182 -8.76 -6.97 -0.34
C LEU A 182 -8.51 -8.44 -0.67
N ARG A 183 -9.40 -9.08 -1.41
CA ARG A 183 -9.28 -10.50 -1.78
C ARG A 183 -9.48 -10.71 -3.28
N SER A 184 -8.59 -11.46 -3.92
CA SER A 184 -8.82 -12.07 -5.24
C SER A 184 -9.32 -13.50 -5.03
N LEU A 185 -10.36 -13.89 -5.77
CA LEU A 185 -11.01 -15.21 -5.72
C LEU A 185 -10.39 -16.23 -6.68
N GLY A 186 -9.14 -16.01 -7.11
CA GLY A 186 -8.43 -16.93 -8.00
C GLY A 186 -9.12 -17.16 -9.35
N ARG A 187 -8.81 -18.28 -9.99
CA ARG A 187 -9.34 -18.65 -11.31
C ARG A 187 -10.81 -19.06 -11.27
N ASP A 188 -11.23 -19.74 -10.21
CA ASP A 188 -12.58 -20.30 -10.06
C ASP A 188 -13.62 -19.27 -9.62
N GLN A 189 -13.18 -18.09 -9.17
CA GLN A 189 -14.04 -16.98 -8.78
C GLN A 189 -14.98 -17.37 -7.62
N ALA A 190 -14.52 -18.28 -6.77
CA ALA A 190 -15.25 -18.80 -5.64
C ALA A 190 -14.37 -18.71 -4.40
N VAL A 191 -15.00 -18.62 -3.23
CA VAL A 191 -14.25 -18.59 -1.96
C VAL A 191 -13.59 -19.93 -1.72
N GLY A 192 -12.30 -19.90 -1.40
CA GLY A 192 -11.49 -21.07 -1.05
C GLY A 192 -10.51 -21.45 -2.15
N GLY A 193 -10.56 -22.73 -2.56
CA GLY A 193 -9.71 -23.27 -3.62
C GLY A 193 -8.25 -23.54 -3.22
N THR A 194 -7.48 -24.08 -4.17
CA THR A 194 -6.05 -24.40 -4.02
C THR A 194 -5.31 -24.07 -5.32
N ASN A 195 -3.98 -23.94 -5.27
CA ASN A 195 -3.16 -23.59 -6.43
C ASN A 195 -3.64 -22.26 -7.08
N TYR A 196 -4.00 -22.29 -8.36
CA TYR A 196 -4.50 -21.12 -9.10
C TYR A 196 -5.93 -20.74 -8.74
N ASP A 197 -6.67 -21.64 -8.07
CA ASP A 197 -8.00 -21.39 -7.54
C ASP A 197 -7.93 -20.85 -6.10
N ALA A 198 -6.73 -20.69 -5.52
CA ALA A 198 -6.59 -20.21 -4.14
C ALA A 198 -6.89 -18.71 -4.02
N ASP A 199 -7.66 -18.36 -3.00
CA ASP A 199 -7.88 -16.97 -2.58
C ASP A 199 -6.58 -16.28 -2.14
N LEU A 200 -6.31 -15.09 -2.66
CA LEU A 200 -5.21 -14.23 -2.21
C LEU A 200 -5.75 -12.99 -1.52
N SER A 201 -5.47 -12.86 -0.23
CA SER A 201 -5.88 -11.71 0.59
C SER A 201 -4.71 -10.76 0.90
N LEU A 202 -4.97 -9.45 0.81
CA LEU A 202 -4.16 -8.38 1.38
C LEU A 202 -4.94 -7.74 2.53
N ILE A 203 -4.38 -7.83 3.73
CA ILE A 203 -4.99 -7.31 4.96
C ILE A 203 -4.22 -6.07 5.40
N PHE A 204 -4.93 -4.98 5.65
CA PHE A 204 -4.44 -3.75 6.29
C PHE A 204 -4.91 -3.65 7.72
N GLU A 205 -6.19 -3.97 7.94
CA GLU A 205 -6.85 -4.04 9.23
C GLU A 205 -7.91 -5.14 9.18
N ALA A 206 -7.97 -5.97 10.21
CA ALA A 206 -8.97 -7.00 10.38
C ALA A 206 -9.37 -7.08 11.85
N GLU A 207 -10.67 -6.96 12.11
CA GLU A 207 -11.29 -7.11 13.42
C GLU A 207 -11.77 -8.56 13.64
N GLN A 208 -12.26 -8.84 14.85
CA GLN A 208 -12.65 -10.20 15.23
C GLN A 208 -13.71 -10.79 14.28
N ASN A 209 -14.67 -9.98 13.85
CA ASN A 209 -15.72 -10.42 12.91
C ASN A 209 -15.15 -10.90 11.56
N ALA A 210 -14.11 -10.23 11.04
CA ALA A 210 -13.47 -10.63 9.79
C ALA A 210 -12.69 -11.94 9.93
N VAL A 211 -12.12 -12.19 11.12
CA VAL A 211 -11.47 -13.46 11.46
C VAL A 211 -12.49 -14.58 11.52
N ASP A 212 -13.61 -14.36 12.21
CA ASP A 212 -14.70 -15.33 12.34
C ASP A 212 -15.32 -15.67 10.97
N ALA A 213 -15.34 -14.70 10.04
CA ALA A 213 -15.76 -14.90 8.66
C ALA A 213 -14.72 -15.61 7.76
N GLY A 214 -13.52 -15.94 8.27
CA GLY A 214 -12.46 -16.59 7.50
C GLY A 214 -11.78 -15.68 6.46
N LEU A 215 -11.91 -14.36 6.60
CA LEU A 215 -11.25 -13.37 5.74
C LEU A 215 -9.80 -13.10 6.20
N ALA A 216 -9.54 -13.25 7.49
CA ALA A 216 -8.23 -13.11 8.12
C ALA A 216 -7.96 -14.29 9.08
N THR A 217 -6.68 -14.59 9.33
CA THR A 217 -6.29 -15.66 10.27
C THR A 217 -6.28 -15.19 11.72
N GLN A 218 -6.12 -13.89 11.95
CA GLN A 218 -6.05 -13.25 13.26
C GLN A 218 -6.42 -11.78 13.14
N VAL A 219 -6.75 -11.16 14.28
CA VAL A 219 -6.91 -9.71 14.37
C VAL A 219 -5.58 -9.05 14.04
N GLU A 220 -5.59 -8.11 13.11
CA GLU A 220 -4.37 -7.48 12.62
C GLU A 220 -4.59 -6.00 12.37
N ASN A 221 -3.60 -5.17 12.72
CA ASN A 221 -3.54 -3.77 12.30
C ASN A 221 -2.11 -3.41 11.85
N ARG A 222 -1.97 -3.13 10.55
CA ARG A 222 -0.69 -2.80 9.91
C ARG A 222 -0.47 -1.30 9.71
N TRP A 223 -1.48 -0.47 9.92
CA TRP A 223 -1.48 0.94 9.57
C TRP A 223 -1.57 1.89 10.78
N LYS A 224 -1.95 1.38 11.95
CA LYS A 224 -1.84 2.05 13.25
C LYS A 224 -0.80 1.37 14.12
N LYS A 225 -0.02 2.14 14.87
CA LYS A 225 1.01 1.63 15.80
C LYS A 225 1.03 2.43 17.11
N PRO A 226 1.43 1.79 18.23
CA PRO A 226 1.57 2.51 19.48
C PRO A 226 2.76 3.48 19.44
N LEU A 227 2.60 4.60 20.13
CA LEU A 227 3.63 5.62 20.31
C LEU A 227 3.84 5.87 21.81
N LEU A 228 5.07 5.70 22.27
CA LEU A 228 5.49 5.96 23.64
C LEU A 228 6.14 7.34 23.73
N VAL A 229 5.69 8.18 24.66
CA VAL A 229 6.20 9.54 24.81
C VAL A 229 6.67 9.76 26.23
N TYR A 230 7.90 10.24 26.36
CA TYR A 230 8.51 10.62 27.62
C TYR A 230 8.62 12.15 27.66
N VAL A 231 7.97 12.78 28.62
CA VAL A 231 8.04 14.24 28.81
C VAL A 231 8.95 14.55 29.99
N TYR A 232 9.97 15.37 29.73
CA TYR A 232 10.95 15.82 30.69
C TYR A 232 10.80 17.32 30.95
N TYR A 233 11.18 17.72 32.15
CA TYR A 233 11.49 19.10 32.49
C TYR A 233 13.00 19.31 32.29
N GLU A 234 13.44 20.49 31.86
CA GLU A 234 14.87 20.82 31.88
C GLU A 234 15.35 20.89 33.35
N ASP A 235 16.63 21.03 33.66
CA ASP A 235 17.16 21.10 35.05
C ASP A 235 17.76 22.49 35.38
N SER A 236 17.31 23.55 34.69
CA SER A 236 17.77 24.91 34.94
C SER A 236 16.78 25.70 35.81
N SER A 237 17.26 26.74 36.47
CA SER A 237 16.50 27.65 37.34
C SER A 237 15.43 28.49 36.63
N THR A 238 15.00 28.07 35.44
CA THR A 238 14.07 28.73 34.50
C THR A 238 13.00 27.74 33.99
N ASN A 239 12.75 26.68 34.74
CA ASN A 239 11.70 25.73 34.41
C ASN A 239 10.38 26.15 35.06
N PRO A 240 9.25 25.72 34.47
CA PRO A 240 8.00 25.74 35.21
C PRO A 240 8.19 24.91 36.48
N ASN A 241 7.82 25.46 37.63
CA ASN A 241 7.68 24.62 38.82
C ASN A 241 6.36 23.85 38.67
N PRO A 242 6.38 22.53 38.41
CA PRO A 242 5.15 21.76 38.38
C PRO A 242 4.47 21.85 39.74
N THR A 243 3.22 22.31 39.75
CA THR A 243 2.39 22.34 40.94
C THR A 243 1.54 21.07 41.00
N ASN A 244 1.19 20.64 42.21
CA ASN A 244 0.33 19.48 42.40
C ASN A 244 -1.05 19.75 41.77
N GLY A 245 -1.49 18.88 40.87
CA GLY A 245 -2.72 19.06 40.10
C GLY A 245 -2.53 19.71 38.72
N ASP A 246 -1.31 20.11 38.36
CA ASP A 246 -1.00 20.50 36.97
C ASP A 246 -1.20 19.31 36.03
N LYS A 247 -1.66 19.57 34.81
CA LYS A 247 -1.88 18.54 33.79
C LYS A 247 -0.82 18.63 32.71
N ILE A 248 -0.17 17.51 32.42
CA ILE A 248 0.60 17.33 31.19
C ILE A 248 -0.33 16.81 30.11
N VAL A 249 -0.51 17.62 29.08
CA VAL A 249 -1.26 17.25 27.89
C VAL A 249 -0.27 17.08 26.75
N VAL A 250 -0.28 15.90 26.12
CA VAL A 250 0.49 15.65 24.90
C VAL A 250 -0.48 15.46 23.75
N ARG A 251 -0.30 16.26 22.70
CA ARG A 251 -1.10 16.19 21.48
C ARG A 251 -0.27 15.75 20.30
N LEU A 252 -0.84 14.83 19.54
CA LEU A 252 -0.35 14.39 18.25
C LEU A 252 -1.18 15.05 17.15
N TYR A 253 -0.51 15.76 16.27
CA TYR A 253 -1.09 16.48 15.15
C TYR A 253 -0.74 15.82 13.82
N GLY A 254 -1.69 15.83 12.90
CA GLY A 254 -1.52 15.20 11.60
C GLY A 254 -2.77 15.31 10.74
N PRO A 255 -2.78 14.63 9.58
CA PRO A 255 -3.99 14.44 8.81
C PRO A 255 -4.97 13.56 9.60
N THR A 256 -6.23 14.00 9.66
CA THR A 256 -7.36 13.31 10.30
C THR A 256 -8.54 13.28 9.34
N SER A 257 -9.51 12.42 9.60
CA SER A 257 -10.75 12.36 8.81
C SER A 257 -11.96 12.76 9.65
N ASP A 258 -12.82 13.61 9.11
CA ASP A 258 -14.11 13.89 9.72
C ASP A 258 -15.06 12.68 9.60
N ASN A 259 -16.25 12.78 10.22
CA ASN A 259 -17.29 11.74 10.15
C ASN A 259 -17.82 11.50 8.72
N SER A 260 -17.52 12.40 7.77
CA SER A 260 -17.87 12.27 6.35
C SER A 260 -16.71 11.71 5.51
N GLY A 261 -15.58 11.38 6.14
CA GLY A 261 -14.39 10.87 5.48
C GLY A 261 -13.54 11.92 4.77
N ASN A 262 -13.84 13.20 4.96
CA ASN A 262 -13.02 14.28 4.43
C ASN A 262 -11.73 14.39 5.24
N VAL A 263 -10.60 14.51 4.53
CA VAL A 263 -9.30 14.65 5.18
C VAL A 263 -9.01 16.10 5.48
N THR A 264 -8.77 16.40 6.76
CA THR A 264 -8.37 17.70 7.27
C THR A 264 -7.06 17.57 8.06
N LEU A 265 -6.46 18.69 8.46
CA LEU A 265 -5.35 18.68 9.41
C LEU A 265 -5.92 19.00 10.79
N GLY A 266 -5.53 18.26 11.81
CA GLY A 266 -6.07 18.43 13.16
C GLY A 266 -5.28 17.70 14.23
N THR A 267 -5.84 17.66 15.43
CA THR A 267 -5.37 16.79 16.51
C THR A 267 -5.88 15.37 16.23
N ILE A 268 -4.96 14.41 16.11
CA ILE A 268 -5.29 12.99 15.92
C ILE A 268 -5.63 12.37 17.27
N ALA A 269 -4.80 12.63 18.27
CA ALA A 269 -4.93 12.06 19.59
C ALA A 269 -4.37 13.00 20.65
N GLN A 270 -4.96 12.92 21.84
CA GLN A 270 -4.52 13.62 23.04
C GLN A 270 -4.39 12.60 24.17
N GLN A 271 -3.34 12.75 24.97
CA GLN A 271 -3.18 12.04 26.23
C GLN A 271 -2.90 13.04 27.34
N THR A 272 -3.59 12.88 28.46
CA THR A 272 -3.48 13.76 29.62
C THR A 272 -3.01 12.97 30.83
N ARG A 273 -2.09 13.55 31.59
CA ARG A 273 -1.67 13.02 32.89
C ARG A 273 -1.62 14.14 33.91
N GLU A 274 -2.35 13.96 35.00
CA GLU A 274 -2.25 14.83 36.18
C GLU A 274 -0.95 14.54 36.94
N LEU A 275 -0.28 15.62 37.34
CA LEU A 275 1.00 15.59 38.05
C LEU A 275 0.78 15.54 39.56
N ASN A 276 1.46 14.59 40.19
CA ASN A 276 1.62 14.53 41.63
C ASN A 276 3.07 14.86 41.99
N VAL A 277 3.29 15.96 42.70
CA VAL A 277 4.65 16.45 43.02
C VAL A 277 5.40 15.49 43.97
N GLU A 278 4.66 14.64 44.70
CA GLU A 278 5.22 13.59 45.56
C GLU A 278 5.92 12.46 44.77
N ASP A 279 5.60 12.27 43.49
CA ASP A 279 6.22 11.24 42.62
C ASP A 279 7.62 11.67 42.11
N GLY A 280 8.05 12.91 42.39
CA GLY A 280 9.34 13.49 41.96
C GLY A 280 9.42 13.79 40.44
N PRO A 281 10.44 14.53 39.97
CA PRO A 281 10.62 14.84 38.55
C PRO A 281 11.17 13.60 37.81
N VAL A 282 10.30 12.63 37.59
CA VAL A 282 10.53 11.43 36.77
C VAL A 282 9.81 11.68 35.45
N PRO A 283 10.37 11.26 34.28
CA PRO A 283 9.70 11.53 33.01
C PRO A 283 8.26 11.04 33.01
N VAL A 284 7.34 11.95 32.68
CA VAL A 284 5.94 11.60 32.52
C VAL A 284 5.83 10.72 31.29
N THR A 285 5.43 9.47 31.49
CA THR A 285 5.27 8.50 30.40
C THR A 285 3.82 8.45 29.96
N LEU A 286 3.58 8.77 28.69
CA LEU A 286 2.28 8.73 28.04
C LEU A 286 2.32 7.73 26.89
N THR A 287 1.26 6.94 26.74
CA THR A 287 1.16 5.91 25.70
C THR A 287 -0.04 6.19 24.82
N PHE A 288 0.21 6.34 23.52
CA PHE A 288 -0.82 6.33 22.50
C PHE A 288 -0.97 4.90 21.99
N ALA A 289 -2.18 4.35 22.05
CA ALA A 289 -2.40 2.94 21.79
C ALA A 289 -2.31 2.56 20.30
N ALA A 290 -2.85 3.40 19.41
CA ALA A 290 -3.01 3.05 18.00
C ALA A 290 -3.08 4.28 17.09
N GLU A 291 -1.91 4.80 16.70
CA GLU A 291 -1.82 6.01 15.87
C GLU A 291 -1.47 5.69 14.41
N PRO A 292 -2.10 6.34 13.42
CA PRO A 292 -1.82 6.09 12.01
C PRO A 292 -0.35 6.34 11.64
N ILE A 293 0.26 5.42 10.88
CA ILE A 293 1.64 5.55 10.40
C ILE A 293 1.80 6.80 9.53
N GLY A 294 2.98 7.42 9.61
CA GLY A 294 3.32 8.60 8.80
C GLY A 294 4.02 9.70 9.58
N PRO A 295 4.37 10.80 8.89
CA PRO A 295 4.91 12.00 9.53
C PRO A 295 3.82 12.72 10.33
N ARG A 296 4.13 13.04 11.59
CA ARG A 296 3.26 13.75 12.52
C ARG A 296 4.06 14.83 13.24
N ILE A 297 3.34 15.79 13.82
CA ILE A 297 3.91 16.74 14.77
C ILE A 297 3.37 16.41 16.14
N ILE A 298 4.21 16.47 17.17
CA ILE A 298 3.80 16.24 18.54
C ILE A 298 4.29 17.37 19.42
N ARG A 299 3.44 17.78 20.36
CA ARG A 299 3.72 18.84 21.31
C ARG A 299 3.14 18.48 22.67
N ALA A 300 3.93 18.69 23.72
CA ALA A 300 3.54 18.63 25.12
C ALA A 300 3.26 20.03 25.66
N TYR A 301 2.26 20.14 26.53
CA TYR A 301 1.80 21.34 27.22
C TYR A 301 1.67 21.01 28.71
N GLN A 302 2.06 21.95 29.56
CA GLN A 302 1.73 21.96 30.98
C GLN A 302 0.63 22.98 31.22
N LEU A 303 -0.48 22.52 31.78
CA LEU A 303 -1.68 23.31 31.98
C LEU A 303 -2.04 23.32 33.46
N GLY A 304 -2.28 24.51 34.01
CA GLY A 304 -2.89 24.67 35.33
C GLY A 304 -4.43 24.60 35.32
N VAL A 305 -5.04 24.28 34.16
CA VAL A 305 -6.49 24.40 33.96
C VAL A 305 -7.25 23.15 34.39
N THR A 306 -8.41 23.39 35.01
CA THR A 306 -9.50 22.44 35.22
C THR A 306 -10.74 23.07 34.57
N PRO A 307 -11.46 22.42 33.63
CA PRO A 307 -11.47 20.99 33.26
C PRO A 307 -10.36 20.53 32.29
N GLU A 308 -10.35 19.23 31.94
CA GLU A 308 -9.48 18.68 30.88
C GLU A 308 -9.83 19.31 29.52
N PRO A 309 -8.84 19.74 28.73
CA PRO A 309 -9.13 20.43 27.49
C PRO A 309 -9.65 19.47 26.41
N GLU A 310 -10.58 19.96 25.61
CA GLU A 310 -11.12 19.21 24.48
C GLU A 310 -10.05 19.04 23.37
N LEU A 311 -10.18 17.99 22.53
CA LEU A 311 -9.20 17.66 21.48
C LEU A 311 -8.90 18.83 20.51
N ASN A 312 -9.89 19.69 20.32
CA ASN A 312 -9.88 20.80 19.36
C ASN A 312 -9.76 22.18 20.04
N GLU A 313 -9.57 22.21 21.36
CA GLU A 313 -9.41 23.46 22.12
C GLU A 313 -7.99 24.01 21.98
N GLU A 314 -7.83 25.33 21.94
CA GLU A 314 -6.52 25.98 21.98
C GLU A 314 -5.87 25.79 23.37
N LEU A 315 -4.62 25.30 23.41
CA LEU A 315 -3.89 25.10 24.68
C LEU A 315 -2.86 26.19 24.99
N LEU A 316 -2.66 27.14 24.07
CA LEU A 316 -1.72 28.23 24.27
C LEU A 316 -2.41 29.33 25.09
N GLY A 317 -2.12 29.38 26.39
CA GLY A 317 -2.47 30.47 27.30
C GLY A 317 -1.22 31.16 27.86
N ASP A 318 -1.38 32.38 28.38
CA ASP A 318 -0.32 33.33 28.82
C ASP A 318 0.65 32.84 29.93
N SER A 319 0.58 31.59 30.38
CA SER A 319 1.48 31.05 31.43
C SER A 319 1.50 29.53 31.48
N SER A 320 1.86 28.89 30.37
CA SER A 320 1.92 27.43 30.27
C SER A 320 3.25 27.02 29.67
N ALA A 321 3.99 26.13 30.33
CA ALA A 321 5.21 25.60 29.72
C ALA A 321 4.86 24.68 28.56
N VAL A 322 5.60 24.82 27.46
CA VAL A 322 5.33 24.10 26.22
C VAL A 322 6.62 23.56 25.64
N SER A 323 6.55 22.36 25.08
CA SER A 323 7.66 21.81 24.30
C SER A 323 7.75 22.43 22.90
N VAL A 324 8.94 22.34 22.29
CA VAL A 324 9.10 22.68 20.88
C VAL A 324 8.29 21.69 20.01
N PRO A 325 7.51 22.16 19.01
CA PRO A 325 6.87 21.29 18.06
C PRO A 325 7.89 20.32 17.43
N THR A 326 7.72 19.02 17.70
CA THR A 326 8.71 18.02 17.29
C THR A 326 8.10 17.14 16.20
N ARG A 327 8.84 16.97 15.10
CA ARG A 327 8.45 16.03 14.04
C ARG A 327 8.73 14.61 14.49
N VAL A 328 7.70 13.77 14.46
CA VAL A 328 7.81 12.33 14.71
C VAL A 328 7.35 11.58 13.47
N VAL A 329 8.01 10.45 13.17
CA VAL A 329 7.59 9.56 12.09
C VAL A 329 7.15 8.26 12.71
N ILE A 330 5.83 8.05 12.75
CA ILE A 330 5.25 6.80 13.25
C ILE A 330 5.47 5.76 12.16
N SER A 331 6.36 4.82 12.43
CA SER A 331 6.71 3.75 11.50
C SER A 331 5.91 2.48 11.79
N ARG A 332 6.16 1.41 11.03
CA ARG A 332 5.54 0.10 11.29
C ARG A 332 6.07 -0.60 12.56
N GLU A 333 7.09 -0.03 13.20
CA GLU A 333 7.67 -0.49 14.47
C GLU A 333 7.27 0.45 15.61
N THR A 334 7.31 -0.05 16.85
CA THR A 334 7.06 0.77 18.04
C THR A 334 7.98 1.97 18.04
N SER A 335 7.38 3.15 18.10
CA SER A 335 8.12 4.42 18.09
C SER A 335 8.11 4.98 19.50
N SER A 336 9.24 5.53 19.93
CA SER A 336 9.33 6.28 21.17
C SER A 336 9.91 7.67 20.91
N LEU A 337 9.48 8.64 21.70
CA LEU A 337 9.94 10.02 21.60
C LEU A 337 10.15 10.63 22.97
N GLN A 338 11.13 11.52 23.06
CA GLN A 338 11.37 12.36 24.23
C GLN A 338 10.99 13.81 23.89
N LEU A 339 10.24 14.43 24.78
CA LEU A 339 9.85 15.85 24.70
C LEU A 339 10.37 16.57 25.93
N ILE A 340 10.78 17.82 25.75
CA ILE A 340 11.28 18.67 26.82
C ILE A 340 10.36 19.88 26.93
N LEU A 341 9.79 20.10 28.10
CA LEU A 341 8.99 21.28 28.41
C LEU A 341 9.89 22.46 28.77
N ARG A 342 9.50 23.64 28.29
CA ARG A 342 10.17 24.91 28.58
C ARG A 342 9.13 25.98 28.85
N ASP A 343 9.46 26.94 29.70
CA ASP A 343 8.61 28.12 29.88
C ASP A 343 8.48 28.86 28.54
N THR A 344 7.26 29.31 28.25
CA THR A 344 7.01 30.22 27.13
C THR A 344 7.74 31.55 27.38
N PRO A 345 8.49 32.08 26.40
CA PRO A 345 9.26 33.31 26.57
C PRO A 345 8.42 34.56 26.83
#